data_AF-A0A8H6F0I4-F1
#
_entry.id   AF-A0A8H6F0I4-F1
#
_cell.length_a   1.000
_cell.length_b   1.000
_cell.length_c   1.000
_cell.angle_alpha   90.00
_cell.angle_beta   90.00
_cell.angle_gamma   90.00
#
_symmetry.space_group_name_H-M   'P 1'
#
loop_
_entity.id
_entity.type
_entity.pdbx_description
1 polymer ?
#
loop_
_entity_poly.entity_id
_entity_poly.type
_entity_poly.pdbx_seq_one_letter_code
_entity_poly.pdbx_strand_id
1 'polypeptide(L)'
;MDDFDRDLDNELEFSHKSTKGIKVHRTFESMNLKPDLLKGIYAYGFETPSAIQSRAIMQIISGRDTIAQAQSGTGKTATFSIGMLEVIDTKSKECQALILSPTRELAIQIQNVVSI
;
A
#
# COMPACT_ATOMS: atom_id res chain seq x y z
N MET A 1 2.64 21.58 -4.80
CA MET A 1 1.56 20.74 -4.28
C MET A 1 0.92 20.21 -5.53
N ASP A 2 1.48 19.12 -6.05
CA ASP A 2 1.06 18.59 -7.34
C ASP A 2 -0.32 17.99 -7.13
N ASP A 3 -1.31 18.58 -7.77
CA ASP A 3 -2.66 18.02 -7.86
C ASP A 3 -2.52 16.63 -8.48
N PHE A 4 -2.63 15.60 -7.63
CA PHE A 4 -2.82 14.23 -8.06
C PHE A 4 -4.10 14.23 -8.89
N ASP A 5 -3.96 14.18 -10.21
CA ASP A 5 -5.08 14.05 -11.12
C ASP A 5 -5.70 12.65 -10.93
N ARG A 6 -6.79 12.63 -10.16
CA ARG A 6 -7.54 11.43 -9.77
C ARG A 6 -8.38 10.88 -10.94
N ASP A 7 -8.53 11.62 -12.03
CA ASP A 7 -9.32 11.17 -13.18
C ASP A 7 -8.57 10.12 -14.01
N LEU A 8 -7.23 10.16 -13.99
CA LEU A 8 -6.36 9.10 -14.54
C LEU A 8 -6.61 7.73 -13.89
N ASP A 9 -7.00 7.68 -12.61
CA ASP A 9 -7.28 6.43 -11.91
C ASP A 9 -8.57 5.74 -12.42
N ASN A 10 -9.50 6.51 -13.00
CA ASN A 10 -10.73 6.00 -13.62
C ASN A 10 -10.49 5.54 -15.07
N GLU A 11 -9.51 6.13 -15.76
CA GLU A 11 -9.10 5.74 -17.12
C GLU A 11 -8.06 4.61 -17.16
N LEU A 12 -7.53 4.18 -16.00
CA LEU A 12 -6.68 3.00 -15.91
C LEU A 12 -7.49 1.74 -16.27
N GLU A 13 -7.58 1.44 -17.57
CA GLU A 13 -7.86 0.11 -18.07
C GLU A 13 -6.76 -0.83 -17.55
N PHE A 14 -7.02 -1.50 -16.43
CA PHE A 14 -6.20 -2.62 -16.02
C PHE A 14 -6.27 -3.67 -17.12
N SER A 15 -5.23 -3.71 -17.96
CA SER A 15 -5.12 -4.58 -19.11
C SER A 15 -5.50 -6.04 -18.79
N HIS A 16 -5.84 -6.82 -19.82
CA HIS A 16 -6.29 -8.22 -19.82
C HIS A 16 -5.52 -9.24 -18.93
N LYS A 17 -4.45 -8.84 -18.23
CA LYS A 17 -3.59 -9.66 -17.39
C LYS A 17 -3.74 -9.43 -15.88
N SER A 18 -4.71 -8.61 -15.43
CA SER A 18 -5.00 -8.47 -13.99
C SER A 18 -5.90 -9.58 -13.48
N THR A 19 -5.73 -9.99 -12.22
CA THR A 19 -6.60 -10.98 -11.57
C THR A 19 -8.04 -10.44 -11.53
N LYS A 20 -8.98 -11.20 -12.10
CA LYS A 20 -10.40 -10.84 -12.12
C LYS A 20 -11.02 -10.94 -10.73
N GLY A 21 -12.02 -10.11 -10.45
CA GLY A 21 -12.81 -10.18 -9.21
C GLY A 21 -12.11 -9.62 -7.96
N ILE A 22 -11.02 -8.86 -8.10
CA ILE A 22 -10.45 -8.13 -6.97
C ILE A 22 -11.46 -7.10 -6.46
N LYS A 23 -11.81 -7.19 -5.17
CA LYS A 23 -12.62 -6.19 -4.49
C LYS A 23 -11.86 -4.87 -4.39
N VAL A 24 -12.50 -3.77 -4.80
CA VAL A 24 -11.95 -2.42 -4.70
C VAL A 24 -12.44 -1.77 -3.40
N HIS A 25 -11.50 -1.36 -2.56
CA HIS A 25 -11.76 -0.67 -1.29
C HIS A 25 -11.56 0.84 -1.47
N ARG A 26 -12.67 1.60 -1.48
CA ARG A 26 -12.65 3.05 -1.77
C ARG A 26 -12.19 3.92 -0.59
N THR A 27 -12.14 3.37 0.61
CA THR A 27 -11.63 4.04 1.81
C THR A 27 -10.76 3.10 2.64
N PHE A 28 -9.86 3.64 3.48
CA PHE A 28 -9.03 2.82 4.36
C PHE A 28 -9.84 2.10 5.44
N GLU A 29 -10.92 2.70 5.94
CA GLU A 29 -11.84 2.06 6.90
C GLU A 29 -12.46 0.79 6.34
N SER A 30 -12.78 0.79 5.03
CA SER A 30 -13.39 -0.37 4.38
C SER A 30 -12.45 -1.59 4.30
N MET A 31 -11.15 -1.41 4.59
CA MET A 31 -10.14 -2.47 4.62
C MET A 31 -10.04 -3.16 5.99
N ASN A 32 -10.70 -2.63 7.03
CA ASN A 32 -10.70 -3.19 8.39
C ASN A 32 -9.29 -3.40 8.97
N LEU A 33 -8.42 -2.38 8.83
CA LEU A 33 -7.05 -2.38 9.33
C LEU A 33 -7.01 -2.23 10.86
N LYS A 34 -5.89 -2.59 11.50
CA LYS A 34 -5.61 -2.30 12.90
C LYS A 34 -5.84 -0.80 13.21
N PRO A 35 -6.53 -0.45 14.32
CA PRO A 35 -6.84 0.94 14.63
C PRO A 35 -5.62 1.88 14.68
N ASP A 36 -4.51 1.41 15.25
CA ASP A 36 -3.27 2.20 15.34
C ASP A 36 -2.64 2.44 13.96
N LEU A 37 -2.69 1.45 13.07
CA LEU A 37 -2.23 1.59 11.70
C LEU A 37 -3.09 2.57 10.92
N LEU A 38 -4.41 2.45 11.03
CA LEU A 38 -5.36 3.38 10.39
C LEU A 38 -5.12 4.83 10.85
N LYS A 39 -4.87 5.02 12.16
CA LYS A 39 -4.51 6.34 12.71
C LYS A 39 -3.20 6.87 12.12
N GLY A 40 -2.18 6.02 11.98
CA GLY A 40 -0.90 6.38 11.36
C GLY A 40 -1.04 6.81 9.89
N ILE A 41 -1.85 6.08 9.11
CA ILE A 41 -2.16 6.41 7.71
C ILE A 41 -2.72 7.83 7.58
N TYR A 42 -3.71 8.19 8.42
CA TYR A 42 -4.29 9.53 8.42
C TYR A 42 -3.34 10.59 8.96
N ALA A 43 -2.57 10.28 10.01
CA ALA A 43 -1.58 11.20 10.56
C ALA A 43 -0.47 11.55 9.56
N TYR A 44 -0.14 10.64 8.65
CA TYR A 44 0.78 10.90 7.54
C TYR A 44 0.22 11.87 6.49
N GLY A 45 -1.11 12.01 6.41
CA GLY A 45 -1.80 12.84 5.43
C GLY A 45 -2.42 12.07 4.26
N PHE A 46 -2.54 10.74 4.33
CA PHE A 46 -3.37 10.03 3.36
C PHE A 46 -4.85 10.21 3.69
N GLU A 47 -5.66 10.64 2.72
CA GLU A 47 -7.12 10.80 2.89
C GLU A 47 -7.90 9.64 2.28
N THR A 48 -7.54 9.24 1.05
CA THR A 48 -8.22 8.19 0.30
C THR A 48 -7.20 7.30 -0.40
N PRO A 49 -7.45 5.98 -0.51
CA PRO A 49 -6.53 5.07 -1.19
C PRO A 49 -6.48 5.35 -2.70
N SER A 50 -5.27 5.32 -3.28
CA SER A 50 -5.08 5.36 -4.74
C SER A 50 -5.60 4.09 -5.44
N ALA A 51 -5.65 4.08 -6.78
CA ALA A 51 -6.08 2.90 -7.55
C ALA A 51 -5.30 1.61 -7.22
N ILE A 52 -3.99 1.70 -6.96
CA ILE A 52 -3.19 0.52 -6.60
C ILE A 52 -3.42 0.12 -5.14
N GLN A 53 -3.51 1.08 -4.22
CA GLN A 53 -3.75 0.83 -2.80
C GLN A 53 -5.12 0.17 -2.57
N SER A 54 -6.16 0.68 -3.21
CA SER A 54 -7.55 0.19 -3.13
C SER A 54 -7.74 -1.26 -3.60
N ARG A 55 -6.78 -1.80 -4.38
CA ARG A 55 -6.82 -3.16 -4.94
C ARG A 55 -5.83 -4.09 -4.28
N ALA A 56 -4.61 -3.63 -3.99
CA ALA A 56 -3.49 -4.50 -3.63
C ALA A 56 -3.27 -4.68 -2.12
N ILE A 57 -3.62 -3.70 -1.27
CA ILE A 57 -3.38 -3.78 0.19
C ILE A 57 -4.00 -5.07 0.77
N MET A 58 -5.27 -5.35 0.47
CA MET A 58 -5.96 -6.54 0.97
C MET A 58 -5.43 -7.86 0.37
N GLN A 59 -4.77 -7.82 -0.79
CA GLN A 59 -4.13 -9.01 -1.36
C GLN A 59 -2.89 -9.39 -0.53
N ILE A 60 -2.08 -8.39 -0.17
CA ILE A 60 -0.90 -8.57 0.68
C ILE A 60 -1.30 -9.06 2.07
N ILE A 61 -2.30 -8.42 2.70
CA ILE A 61 -2.79 -8.81 4.05
C ILE A 61 -3.30 -10.25 4.07
N SER A 62 -3.91 -10.70 2.97
CA SER A 62 -4.42 -12.08 2.87
C SER A 62 -3.33 -13.15 2.65
N GLY A 63 -2.05 -12.76 2.62
CA GLY A 63 -0.93 -13.68 2.41
C GLY A 63 -0.82 -14.21 0.98
N ARG A 64 -1.42 -13.53 0.00
CA ARG A 64 -1.28 -13.91 -1.42
C ARG A 64 -0.02 -13.31 -2.01
N ASP A 65 0.71 -14.13 -2.78
CA ASP A 65 1.75 -13.65 -3.67
C ASP A 65 1.15 -12.64 -4.66
N THR A 66 1.65 -11.41 -4.59
CA THR A 66 1.03 -10.27 -5.27
C THR A 66 2.04 -9.58 -6.16
N ILE A 67 1.72 -9.51 -7.46
CA ILE A 67 2.43 -8.65 -8.42
C ILE A 67 1.60 -7.39 -8.61
N ALA A 68 2.10 -6.26 -8.12
CA ALA A 68 1.46 -4.96 -8.19
C ALA A 68 2.25 -4.02 -9.12
N GLN A 69 1.64 -3.61 -10.23
CA GLN A 69 2.24 -2.68 -11.19
C GLN A 69 1.41 -1.40 -11.27
N ALA A 70 2.08 -0.26 -11.18
CA ALA A 70 1.50 1.07 -11.36
C ALA A 70 2.60 2.08 -11.72
N GLN A 71 2.21 3.25 -12.23
CA GLN A 71 3.13 4.32 -12.61
C GLN A 71 3.91 4.88 -11.39
N SER A 72 4.99 5.63 -11.63
CA SER A 72 5.70 6.29 -10.53
C SER A 72 4.77 7.27 -9.81
N GLY A 73 5.01 7.50 -8.51
CA GLY A 73 4.18 8.40 -7.70
C GLY A 73 2.82 7.85 -7.25
N THR A 74 2.31 6.73 -7.79
CA THR A 74 0.94 6.24 -7.48
C THR A 74 0.75 5.55 -6.12
N GLY A 75 1.72 5.65 -5.20
CA GLY A 75 1.60 5.10 -3.83
C GLY A 75 1.95 3.61 -3.68
N LYS A 76 2.75 3.03 -4.59
CA LYS A 76 3.22 1.63 -4.50
C LYS A 76 3.97 1.33 -3.20
N THR A 77 4.86 2.22 -2.76
CA THR A 77 5.60 2.05 -1.50
C THR A 77 4.68 1.96 -0.30
N ALA A 78 3.75 2.91 -0.17
CA ALA A 78 2.75 2.87 0.89
C ALA A 78 1.86 1.61 0.81
N THR A 79 1.56 1.11 -0.40
CA THR A 79 0.75 -0.10 -0.59
C THR A 79 1.36 -1.31 0.12
N PHE A 80 2.65 -1.61 -0.12
CA PHE A 80 3.28 -2.75 0.55
C PHE A 80 3.63 -2.45 2.01
N SER A 81 3.96 -1.21 2.37
CA SER A 81 4.23 -0.83 3.76
C SER A 81 3.00 -1.03 4.64
N ILE A 82 1.83 -0.56 4.20
CA ILE A 82 0.55 -0.75 4.93
C ILE A 82 0.22 -2.23 5.03
N GLY A 83 0.27 -2.97 3.91
CA GLY A 83 -0.04 -4.40 3.92
C GLY A 83 0.90 -5.22 4.82
N MET A 84 2.19 -4.85 4.85
CA MET A 84 3.19 -5.45 5.74
C MET A 84 2.90 -5.11 7.21
N LEU A 85 2.76 -3.83 7.57
CA LEU A 85 2.53 -3.40 8.95
C LEU A 85 1.25 -4.00 9.55
N GLU A 86 0.22 -4.21 8.72
CA GLU A 86 -1.03 -4.84 9.15
C GLU A 86 -0.81 -6.28 9.62
N VAL A 87 0.15 -7.04 9.05
CA VAL A 87 0.40 -8.44 9.43
C VAL A 87 1.48 -8.63 10.50
N ILE A 88 2.25 -7.58 10.82
CA ILE A 88 3.30 -7.63 11.85
C ILE A 88 2.70 -7.83 13.26
N ASP A 89 3.30 -8.73 14.04
CA ASP A 89 3.09 -8.85 15.48
C ASP A 89 4.08 -7.95 16.23
N THR A 90 3.58 -6.88 16.85
CA THR A 90 4.38 -5.90 17.59
C THR A 90 4.90 -6.41 18.94
N LYS A 91 4.41 -7.57 19.42
CA LYS A 91 4.93 -8.21 20.64
C LYS A 91 6.22 -8.97 20.38
N SER A 92 6.42 -9.45 19.15
CA SER A 92 7.64 -10.13 18.73
C SER A 92 8.68 -9.12 18.25
N LYS A 93 9.91 -9.24 18.75
CA LYS A 93 11.05 -8.40 18.32
C LYS A 93 11.89 -9.05 17.22
N GLU A 94 11.47 -10.20 16.72
CA GLU A 94 12.14 -10.90 15.63
C GLU A 94 11.89 -10.20 14.29
N CYS A 95 12.77 -10.43 13.31
CA CYS A 95 12.56 -9.98 11.95
C CYS A 95 11.40 -10.76 11.30
N GLN A 96 10.32 -10.06 10.97
CA GLN A 96 9.08 -10.65 10.44
C GLN A 96 8.81 -10.33 8.97
N ALA A 97 9.49 -9.31 8.42
CA ALA A 97 9.36 -8.91 7.03
C ALA A 97 10.69 -8.35 6.50
N LEU A 98 10.97 -8.62 5.22
CA LEU A 98 12.16 -8.15 4.53
C LEU A 98 11.75 -7.41 3.27
N ILE A 99 12.18 -6.15 3.14
CA ILE A 99 12.02 -5.36 1.93
C ILE A 99 13.38 -5.25 1.24
N LEU A 100 13.45 -5.69 -0.01
CA LEU A 100 14.64 -5.56 -0.84
C LEU A 100 14.51 -4.36 -1.76
N SER A 101 15.57 -3.57 -1.86
CA SER A 101 15.65 -2.37 -2.69
C SER A 101 16.92 -2.40 -3.54
N PRO A 102 16.89 -1.91 -4.80
CA PRO A 102 18.06 -1.87 -5.67
C PRO A 102 19.14 -0.88 -5.22
N THR A 103 18.78 0.13 -4.40
CA THR A 103 19.73 1.13 -3.89
C THR A 103 19.51 1.40 -2.40
N ARG A 104 20.58 1.88 -1.74
CA ARG A 104 20.57 2.25 -0.32
C ARG A 104 19.66 3.44 -0.06
N GLU A 105 19.69 4.42 -0.95
CA GLU A 105 18.90 5.65 -0.87
C GLU A 105 17.41 5.33 -0.91
N LEU A 106 17.01 4.42 -1.80
CA LEU A 106 15.62 3.96 -1.88
C LEU A 106 15.24 3.12 -0.65
N ALA A 107 16.16 2.32 -0.09
CA ALA A 107 15.89 1.62 1.17
C ALA A 107 15.62 2.60 2.33
N ILE A 108 16.39 3.69 2.42
CA ILE A 108 16.18 4.74 3.42
C ILE A 108 14.84 5.46 3.20
N GLN A 109 14.48 5.76 1.95
CA GLN A 109 13.17 6.35 1.63
C GLN A 109 12.02 5.43 2.05
N ILE A 110 12.14 4.12 1.79
CA ILE A 110 11.15 3.13 2.21
C ILE A 110 11.07 3.08 3.74
N GLN A 111 12.20 3.07 4.45
CA GLN A 111 12.23 3.11 5.91
C GLN A 111 11.44 4.30 6.46
N ASN A 112 11.63 5.50 5.90
CA ASN A 112 10.89 6.69 6.33
C ASN A 112 9.37 6.55 6.16
N VAL A 113 8.92 5.78 5.16
CA VAL A 113 7.48 5.47 4.97
C VAL A 113 7.01 4.38 5.94
N VAL A 114 7.89 3.50 6.41
CA VAL A 114 7.52 2.43 7.37
C VAL A 114 7.53 2.94 8.81
N SER A 115 8.41 3.89 9.14
CA SER A 115 8.58 4.43 10.50
C SER A 115 7.59 5.53 10.88
N ILE A 116 6.48 5.66 10.15
CA ILE A 116 5.40 6.61 10.44
C ILE A 116 4.52 6.07 11.57
#